data_AF-A0A9W8VDU8-F1
#
_entry.id   AF-A0A9W8VDU8-F1
#
_cell.length_a   1.000
_cell.length_b   1.000
_cell.length_c   1.000
_cell.angle_alpha   90.00
_cell.angle_beta   90.00
_cell.angle_gamma   90.00
#
_symmetry.space_group_name_H-M   'P 1'
#
loop_
_entity.id
_entity.type
_entity.pdbx_description
1 polymer ?
#
loop_
_entity_poly.entity_id
_entity_poly.type
_entity_poly.pdbx_seq_one_letter_code
_entity_poly.pdbx_strand_id
1 'polypeptide(L)'
;MPEALQNIDTIGADVILATVLFLINSELIESGWQSWRPHLEGAKKLLNMMEPYASFDKRLRDYIVADCYVTNNSFFCCPPEVLDILRETAQLQYSEKEGGVSSNEALVEFTNLLDRAQSLDVLKWARDGMPNSSKAALWSRCRTGSAHRLATCLYIIQSSPALRTRLPDQVSKSLTQDLYETLLPLPDEDPNFKATGWPTFIYGTTATTPESRAWVMDRLKMVAAICPWGFLYSAIDTLQILWKNDKEGEGCMNWVQKLKDLNVDFLMV
;
A
#
# COMPACT_ATOMS: atom_id res chain seq x y z
N MET A 1 -7.10 -32.03 2.44
CA MET A 1 -6.85 -31.18 1.25
C MET A 1 -8.04 -31.44 0.33
N PRO A 2 -9.00 -30.50 0.19
CA PRO A 2 -10.33 -30.86 -0.29
C PRO A 2 -10.30 -31.14 -1.81
N GLU A 3 -11.11 -32.13 -2.22
CA GLU A 3 -11.21 -32.76 -3.55
C GLU A 3 -11.30 -31.78 -4.74
N ALA A 4 -11.65 -30.51 -4.49
CA ALA A 4 -11.69 -29.44 -5.49
C ALA A 4 -10.34 -29.19 -6.18
N LEU A 5 -9.20 -29.35 -5.48
CA LEU A 5 -7.87 -29.16 -6.09
C LEU A 5 -7.43 -30.33 -6.98
N GLN A 6 -8.05 -31.50 -6.85
CA GLN A 6 -7.72 -32.69 -7.66
C GLN A 6 -8.40 -32.68 -9.03
N ASN A 7 -9.44 -31.85 -9.20
CA ASN A 7 -10.26 -31.77 -10.41
C ASN A 7 -10.05 -30.45 -11.17
N ILE A 8 -8.93 -29.76 -10.96
CA ILE A 8 -8.69 -28.42 -11.48
C ILE A 8 -8.72 -28.35 -13.01
N ASP A 9 -8.36 -29.44 -13.71
CA ASP A 9 -8.46 -29.58 -15.17
C ASP A 9 -9.91 -29.67 -15.68
N THR A 10 -10.87 -29.95 -14.79
CA THR A 10 -12.31 -29.98 -15.09
C THR A 10 -13.04 -28.71 -14.65
N ILE A 11 -12.39 -27.89 -13.82
CA ILE A 11 -12.91 -26.62 -13.33
C ILE A 11 -12.50 -25.56 -14.35
N GLY A 12 -13.49 -24.85 -14.91
CA GLY A 12 -13.22 -23.76 -15.84
C GLY A 12 -12.28 -22.71 -15.23
N ALA A 13 -11.31 -22.24 -16.01
CA ALA A 13 -10.32 -21.28 -15.54
C ALA A 13 -10.94 -19.94 -15.09
N ASP A 14 -12.17 -19.68 -15.53
CA ASP A 14 -13.05 -18.60 -15.08
C ASP A 14 -13.47 -18.73 -13.62
N VAL A 15 -13.79 -19.95 -13.18
CA VAL A 15 -14.15 -20.26 -11.78
C VAL A 15 -12.91 -20.15 -10.88
N ILE A 16 -11.74 -20.61 -11.36
CA ILE A 16 -10.48 -20.50 -10.62
C ILE A 16 -10.11 -19.03 -10.40
N LEU A 17 -10.24 -18.21 -11.44
CA LEU A 17 -9.88 -16.80 -11.39
C LEU A 17 -10.88 -15.96 -10.59
N ALA A 18 -12.18 -16.25 -10.69
CA ALA A 18 -13.20 -15.69 -9.79
C ALA A 18 -12.94 -16.07 -8.32
N THR A 19 -12.43 -17.28 -8.06
CA THR A 19 -12.04 -17.74 -6.73
C THR A 19 -10.81 -16.99 -6.21
N VAL A 20 -9.79 -16.74 -7.06
CA VAL A 20 -8.62 -15.93 -6.69
C VAL A 20 -9.03 -14.49 -6.35
N LEU A 21 -9.90 -13.87 -7.15
CA LEU A 21 -10.44 -12.53 -6.88
C LEU A 21 -11.30 -12.51 -5.62
N PHE A 22 -12.12 -13.52 -5.39
CA PHE A 22 -12.89 -13.68 -4.16
C PHE A 22 -11.98 -13.80 -2.94
N LEU A 23 -10.91 -14.60 -3.01
CA LEU A 23 -9.94 -14.76 -1.93
C LEU A 23 -9.20 -13.44 -1.64
N ILE A 24 -8.71 -12.73 -2.66
CA ILE A 24 -8.04 -11.44 -2.49
C ILE A 24 -9.00 -10.40 -1.87
N ASN A 25 -10.24 -10.32 -2.33
CA ASN A 25 -11.24 -9.39 -1.79
C ASN A 25 -11.71 -9.78 -0.38
N SER A 26 -11.83 -11.08 -0.10
CA SER A 26 -12.13 -11.60 1.24
C SER A 26 -11.00 -11.25 2.22
N GLU A 27 -9.74 -11.30 1.77
CA GLU A 27 -8.59 -10.87 2.59
C GLU A 27 -8.57 -9.38 2.88
N LEU A 28 -8.92 -8.58 1.87
CA LEU A 28 -9.02 -7.14 2.04
C LEU A 28 -10.09 -6.80 3.09
N ILE A 29 -11.24 -7.48 3.07
CA ILE A 29 -12.36 -7.27 4.01
C ILE A 29 -12.07 -7.85 5.39
N GLU A 30 -11.64 -9.11 5.49
CA GLU A 30 -11.51 -9.79 6.78
C GLU A 30 -10.19 -9.53 7.49
N SER A 31 -9.17 -8.95 6.82
CA SER A 31 -7.77 -8.84 7.28
C SER A 31 -7.63 -8.71 8.80
N GLY A 32 -7.62 -9.89 9.40
CA GLY A 32 -7.54 -10.16 10.81
C GLY A 32 -6.25 -10.92 11.05
N TRP A 33 -5.84 -10.94 12.31
CA TRP A 33 -4.60 -11.52 12.75
C TRP A 33 -4.45 -12.98 12.25
N GLN A 34 -3.39 -13.22 11.45
CA GLN A 34 -2.93 -14.53 10.95
C GLN A 34 -3.83 -15.28 9.94
N SER A 35 -5.03 -14.79 9.58
CA SER A 35 -5.93 -15.53 8.66
C SER A 35 -5.53 -15.42 7.19
N TRP A 36 -4.82 -14.36 6.79
CA TRP A 36 -4.63 -14.02 5.36
C TRP A 36 -3.57 -14.79 4.61
N ARG A 37 -2.50 -15.22 5.30
CA ARG A 37 -1.36 -15.90 4.68
C ARG A 37 -1.78 -17.20 3.97
N PRO A 38 -2.62 -18.08 4.56
CA PRO A 38 -3.15 -19.25 3.86
C PRO A 38 -3.96 -18.92 2.60
N HIS A 39 -4.76 -17.86 2.60
CA HIS A 39 -5.61 -17.49 1.46
C HIS A 39 -4.80 -16.88 0.31
N LEU A 40 -3.82 -16.03 0.61
CA LEU A 40 -2.91 -15.47 -0.40
C LEU A 40 -2.00 -16.57 -1.00
N GLU A 41 -1.50 -17.48 -0.16
CA GLU A 41 -0.72 -18.62 -0.62
C GLU A 41 -1.56 -19.58 -1.47
N GLY A 42 -2.85 -19.76 -1.13
CA GLY A 42 -3.82 -20.48 -1.94
C GLY A 42 -4.04 -19.83 -3.31
N ALA A 43 -4.25 -18.51 -3.34
CA ALA A 43 -4.41 -17.73 -4.57
C ALA A 43 -3.16 -17.84 -5.47
N LYS A 44 -1.96 -17.70 -4.90
CA LYS A 44 -0.68 -17.86 -5.62
C LYS A 44 -0.52 -19.25 -6.23
N LYS A 45 -0.84 -20.30 -5.48
CA LYS A 45 -0.79 -21.68 -5.98
C LYS A 45 -1.77 -21.90 -7.14
N LEU A 46 -2.99 -21.39 -7.03
CA LEU A 46 -3.98 -21.47 -8.10
C LEU A 46 -3.52 -20.73 -9.37
N LEU A 47 -2.92 -19.55 -9.23
CA LEU A 47 -2.36 -18.79 -10.35
C LEU A 47 -1.23 -19.54 -11.06
N ASN A 48 -0.28 -20.12 -10.31
CA ASN A 48 0.83 -20.90 -10.87
C ASN A 48 0.35 -22.19 -11.56
N MET A 49 -0.77 -22.77 -11.14
CA MET A 49 -1.37 -23.94 -11.78
C MET A 49 -2.05 -23.59 -13.13
N MET A 50 -2.32 -22.31 -13.41
CA MET A 50 -2.92 -21.85 -14.67
C MET A 50 -1.90 -21.52 -15.78
N GLU A 51 -0.60 -21.43 -15.48
CA GLU A 51 0.43 -21.11 -16.47
C GLU A 51 0.53 -22.04 -17.71
N PRO A 52 -0.04 -23.27 -17.76
CA PRO A 52 -0.07 -24.04 -19.01
C PRO A 52 -1.18 -23.63 -20.00
N TYR A 53 -2.23 -22.92 -19.57
CA TYR A 53 -3.46 -22.74 -20.37
C TYR A 53 -3.56 -21.34 -21.00
N ALA A 54 -2.64 -21.04 -21.91
CA ALA A 54 -2.59 -19.78 -22.67
C ALA A 54 -3.66 -19.69 -23.81
N SER A 55 -4.88 -20.17 -23.61
CA SER A 55 -6.01 -20.01 -24.54
C SER A 55 -7.27 -19.56 -23.81
N PHE A 56 -7.19 -18.44 -23.10
CA PHE A 56 -8.36 -17.84 -22.46
C PHE A 56 -9.31 -17.21 -23.49
N ASP A 57 -10.61 -17.27 -23.25
CA ASP A 57 -11.60 -16.46 -23.96
C ASP A 57 -11.23 -14.98 -23.75
N LYS A 58 -10.96 -14.31 -24.87
CA LYS A 58 -10.58 -12.90 -24.93
C LYS A 58 -11.53 -12.03 -24.12
N ARG A 59 -12.83 -12.34 -24.09
CA ARG A 59 -13.82 -11.55 -23.33
C ARG A 59 -13.66 -11.64 -21.82
N LEU A 60 -13.33 -12.80 -21.28
CA LEU A 60 -13.17 -12.99 -19.84
C LEU A 60 -11.81 -12.46 -19.38
N ARG A 61 -10.75 -12.68 -20.17
CA ARG A 61 -9.47 -11.98 -19.96
C ARG A 61 -9.70 -10.48 -20.05
N ASP A 62 -10.49 -9.97 -20.99
CA ASP A 62 -10.80 -8.55 -21.10
C ASP A 62 -11.70 -8.07 -19.96
N TYR A 63 -12.59 -8.91 -19.41
CA TYR A 63 -13.43 -8.56 -18.26
C TYR A 63 -12.63 -8.53 -16.97
N ILE A 64 -11.65 -9.42 -16.81
CA ILE A 64 -10.79 -9.50 -15.61
C ILE A 64 -9.58 -8.60 -15.77
N VAL A 65 -9.11 -8.33 -16.98
CA VAL A 65 -8.20 -7.21 -17.25
C VAL A 65 -8.98 -5.92 -17.15
N ALA A 66 -10.29 -5.85 -17.40
CA ALA A 66 -11.11 -4.68 -17.12
C ALA A 66 -11.44 -4.55 -15.64
N ASP A 67 -11.64 -5.63 -14.90
CA ASP A 67 -11.88 -5.60 -13.45
C ASP A 67 -10.56 -5.46 -12.70
N CYS A 68 -9.44 -5.99 -13.20
CA CYS A 68 -8.05 -5.71 -12.80
C CYS A 68 -7.52 -4.40 -13.38
N TYR A 69 -8.07 -3.84 -14.47
CA TYR A 69 -7.78 -2.46 -14.88
C TYR A 69 -8.63 -1.53 -14.05
N VAL A 70 -9.87 -1.85 -13.74
CA VAL A 70 -10.74 -1.08 -12.85
C VAL A 70 -10.31 -1.28 -11.41
N THR A 71 -9.61 -2.34 -11.02
CA THR A 71 -9.06 -2.53 -9.66
C THR A 71 -7.57 -2.13 -9.58
N ASN A 72 -6.73 -2.31 -10.60
CA ASN A 72 -5.41 -1.63 -10.70
C ASN A 72 -5.55 -0.12 -10.94
N ASN A 73 -6.61 0.34 -11.62
CA ASN A 73 -6.91 1.77 -11.74
C ASN A 73 -7.80 2.30 -10.62
N SER A 74 -8.59 1.50 -9.90
CA SER A 74 -9.59 2.07 -8.95
C SER A 74 -9.67 1.42 -7.57
N PHE A 75 -8.88 0.39 -7.24
CA PHE A 75 -8.90 -0.16 -5.87
C PHE A 75 -7.93 0.60 -4.94
N PHE A 76 -6.72 0.89 -5.41
CA PHE A 76 -5.74 1.69 -4.66
C PHE A 76 -5.34 3.00 -5.32
N CYS A 77 -5.76 3.28 -6.57
CA CYS A 77 -5.37 4.50 -7.29
C CYS A 77 -3.87 4.85 -7.11
N CYS A 78 -3.03 3.80 -7.13
CA CYS A 78 -1.61 3.86 -6.81
C CYS A 78 -0.81 3.59 -8.10
N PRO A 79 0.18 4.43 -8.45
CA PRO A 79 1.02 4.16 -9.61
C PRO A 79 1.78 2.84 -9.44
N PRO A 80 1.88 2.00 -10.49
CA PRO A 80 2.54 0.69 -10.40
C PRO A 80 4.01 0.82 -9.97
N GLU A 81 4.69 1.86 -10.45
CA GLU A 81 6.07 2.14 -10.06
C GLU A 81 6.23 2.45 -8.56
N VAL A 82 5.20 2.99 -7.91
CA VAL A 82 5.19 3.17 -6.45
C VAL A 82 5.15 1.80 -5.74
N LEU A 83 4.37 0.85 -6.25
CA LEU A 83 4.31 -0.50 -5.70
C LEU A 83 5.64 -1.26 -5.88
N ASP A 84 6.30 -1.07 -7.03
CA ASP A 84 7.63 -1.63 -7.27
C ASP A 84 8.66 -1.07 -6.27
N ILE A 85 8.66 0.25 -6.06
CA ILE A 85 9.53 0.91 -5.08
C ILE A 85 9.25 0.41 -3.66
N LEU A 86 7.99 0.24 -3.27
CA LEU A 86 7.63 -0.30 -1.95
C LEU A 86 8.15 -1.72 -1.76
N ARG A 87 8.00 -2.58 -2.77
CA ARG A 87 8.53 -3.96 -2.76
C ARG A 87 10.06 -3.96 -2.63
N GLU A 88 10.76 -3.17 -3.44
CA GLU A 88 12.22 -3.05 -3.40
C GLU A 88 12.70 -2.52 -2.04
N THR A 89 11.99 -1.53 -1.47
CA THR A 89 12.26 -0.99 -0.12
C THR A 89 12.15 -2.08 0.94
N ALA A 90 11.10 -2.90 0.90
CA ALA A 90 10.89 -4.00 1.84
C ALA A 90 11.97 -5.10 1.71
N GLN A 91 12.34 -5.46 0.49
CA GLN A 91 13.40 -6.43 0.19
C GLN A 91 14.78 -5.94 0.67
N LEU A 92 15.08 -4.67 0.46
CA LEU A 92 16.32 -4.06 0.90
C LEU A 92 16.41 -4.04 2.43
N GLN A 93 15.31 -3.66 3.10
CA GLN A 93 15.25 -3.67 4.55
C GLN A 93 15.43 -5.08 5.14
N TYR A 94 14.90 -6.11 4.49
CA TYR A 94 15.13 -7.50 4.89
C TYR A 94 16.60 -7.91 4.69
N SER A 95 17.17 -7.58 3.53
CA SER A 95 18.56 -7.91 3.19
C SER A 95 19.59 -7.23 4.09
N GLU A 96 19.37 -5.96 4.46
CA GLU A 96 20.21 -5.24 5.42
C GLU A 96 20.17 -5.92 6.80
N LYS A 97 18.99 -6.35 7.26
CA LYS A 97 18.83 -7.02 8.56
C LYS A 97 19.53 -8.38 8.62
N GLU A 98 19.45 -9.17 7.55
CA GLU A 98 20.14 -10.46 7.44
C GLU A 98 21.66 -10.33 7.23
N GLY A 99 22.19 -9.09 7.16
CA GLY A 99 23.60 -8.83 6.89
C GLY A 99 24.02 -9.15 5.44
N GLY A 100 23.06 -9.31 4.54
CA GLY A 100 23.30 -9.56 3.11
C GLY A 100 23.79 -8.34 2.34
N VAL A 101 23.59 -7.14 2.88
CA VAL A 101 24.03 -5.85 2.31
C VAL A 101 24.63 -5.00 3.42
N SER A 102 25.75 -4.31 3.16
CA SER A 102 26.33 -3.41 4.15
C SER A 102 25.47 -2.15 4.34
N SER A 103 25.50 -1.52 5.53
CA SER A 103 24.69 -0.31 5.79
C SER A 103 24.99 0.86 4.83
N ASN A 104 26.21 0.95 4.29
CA ASN A 104 26.56 1.98 3.30
C ASN A 104 25.95 1.69 1.93
N GLU A 105 25.95 0.43 1.49
CA GLU A 105 25.30 0.02 0.24
C GLU A 105 23.78 0.17 0.35
N ALA A 106 23.19 -0.28 1.46
CA ALA A 106 21.76 -0.12 1.70
C ALA A 106 21.34 1.35 1.68
N LEU A 107 22.15 2.24 2.24
CA LEU A 107 21.91 3.68 2.23
C LEU A 107 21.92 4.28 0.82
N VAL A 108 22.84 3.84 -0.06
CA VAL A 108 22.86 4.26 -1.47
C VAL A 108 21.58 3.80 -2.16
N GLU A 109 21.19 2.54 -1.97
CA GLU A 109 19.98 1.99 -2.59
C GLU A 109 18.69 2.67 -2.07
N PHE A 110 18.56 2.92 -0.77
CA PHE A 110 17.43 3.70 -0.23
C PHE A 110 17.39 5.12 -0.79
N THR A 111 18.55 5.74 -1.04
CA THR A 111 18.63 7.07 -1.67
C THR A 111 18.14 7.01 -3.12
N ASN A 112 18.55 6.00 -3.89
CA ASN A 112 18.10 5.78 -5.26
C ASN A 112 16.59 5.54 -5.33
N LEU A 113 16.04 4.74 -4.40
CA LEU A 113 14.60 4.49 -4.29
C LEU A 113 13.82 5.77 -3.96
N LEU A 114 14.35 6.61 -3.07
CA LEU A 114 13.74 7.91 -2.73
C LEU A 114 13.73 8.85 -3.95
N ASP A 115 14.82 8.95 -4.70
CA ASP A 115 14.92 9.80 -5.89
C ASP A 115 13.97 9.33 -7.00
N ARG A 116 13.87 8.00 -7.21
CA ARG A 116 12.88 7.38 -8.11
C ARG A 116 11.44 7.72 -7.69
N ALA A 117 11.13 7.62 -6.40
CA ALA A 117 9.80 7.96 -5.90
C ALA A 117 9.48 9.46 -6.11
N GLN A 118 10.42 10.35 -5.85
CA GLN A 118 10.24 11.80 -6.00
C GLN A 118 10.08 12.25 -7.45
N SER A 119 10.84 11.64 -8.37
CA SER A 119 10.85 11.97 -9.80
C SER A 119 9.64 11.44 -10.58
N LEU A 120 8.80 10.61 -9.96
CA LEU A 120 7.62 10.03 -10.61
C LEU A 120 6.61 11.10 -11.06
N ASP A 121 6.35 11.13 -12.37
CA ASP A 121 5.31 11.96 -12.99
C ASP A 121 3.92 11.33 -12.85
N VAL A 122 3.30 11.59 -11.69
CA VAL A 122 1.96 11.10 -11.35
C VAL A 122 0.89 11.65 -12.30
N LEU A 123 1.05 12.87 -12.83
CA LEU A 123 0.07 13.46 -13.73
C LEU A 123 0.08 12.75 -15.08
N LYS A 124 1.26 12.45 -15.62
CA LYS A 124 1.42 11.62 -16.82
C LYS A 124 0.81 10.23 -16.60
N TRP A 125 1.16 9.55 -15.51
CA TRP A 125 0.57 8.26 -15.17
C TRP A 125 -0.97 8.30 -15.10
N ALA A 126 -1.52 9.32 -14.44
CA ALA A 126 -2.96 9.47 -14.29
C ALA A 126 -3.66 9.70 -15.63
N ARG A 127 -3.02 10.47 -16.54
CA ARG A 127 -3.53 10.76 -17.88
C ARG A 127 -3.51 9.53 -18.78
N ASP A 128 -2.38 8.81 -18.78
CA ASP A 128 -2.17 7.64 -19.63
C ASP A 128 -3.12 6.49 -19.23
N GLY A 129 -3.42 6.36 -17.93
CA GLY A 129 -4.33 5.34 -17.39
C GLY A 129 -5.82 5.63 -17.56
N MET A 130 -6.22 6.85 -17.92
CA MET A 130 -7.63 7.24 -18.09
C MET A 130 -7.85 8.15 -19.31
N PRO A 131 -7.63 7.64 -20.54
CA PRO A 131 -7.89 8.40 -21.75
C PRO A 131 -9.36 8.80 -21.83
N ASN A 132 -9.64 10.06 -22.16
CA ASN A 132 -10.98 10.65 -22.25
C ASN A 132 -11.75 10.84 -20.93
N SER A 133 -11.07 10.75 -19.77
CA SER A 133 -11.69 11.07 -18.49
C SER A 133 -11.99 12.56 -18.31
N SER A 134 -12.97 12.87 -17.45
CA SER A 134 -13.24 14.26 -17.09
C SER A 134 -12.05 14.86 -16.32
N LYS A 135 -11.90 16.19 -16.40
CA LYS A 135 -10.85 16.90 -15.65
C LYS A 135 -10.94 16.61 -14.14
N ALA A 136 -12.14 16.51 -13.59
CA ALA A 136 -12.36 16.19 -12.18
C ALA A 136 -11.86 14.78 -11.81
N ALA A 137 -12.21 13.77 -12.62
CA ALA A 137 -11.75 12.40 -12.41
C ALA A 137 -10.23 12.27 -12.52
N LEU A 138 -9.63 12.95 -13.51
CA LEU A 138 -8.18 12.99 -13.68
C LEU A 138 -7.46 13.59 -12.46
N TRP A 139 -7.96 14.72 -11.95
CA TRP A 139 -7.36 15.37 -10.77
C TRP A 139 -7.53 14.55 -9.50
N SER A 140 -8.70 13.94 -9.29
CA SER A 140 -8.94 13.02 -8.17
C SER A 140 -7.95 11.85 -8.20
N ARG A 141 -7.76 11.23 -9.38
CA ARG A 141 -6.78 10.15 -9.57
C ARG A 141 -5.34 10.62 -9.32
N CYS A 142 -4.95 11.74 -9.93
CA CYS A 142 -3.61 12.30 -9.80
C CYS A 142 -3.29 12.67 -8.35
N ARG A 143 -4.26 13.22 -7.62
CA ARG A 143 -4.12 13.58 -6.21
C ARG A 143 -3.89 12.34 -5.35
N THR A 144 -4.71 11.31 -5.52
CA THR A 144 -4.57 10.05 -4.77
C THR A 144 -3.25 9.35 -5.08
N GLY A 145 -2.84 9.30 -6.36
CA GLY A 145 -1.52 8.78 -6.73
C GLY A 145 -0.37 9.60 -6.16
N SER A 146 -0.54 10.91 -6.01
CA SER A 146 0.46 11.79 -5.39
C SER A 146 0.55 11.54 -3.88
N ALA A 147 -0.57 11.24 -3.22
CA ALA A 147 -0.59 10.84 -1.82
C ALA A 147 0.21 9.54 -1.60
N HIS A 148 0.03 8.54 -2.47
CA HIS A 148 0.83 7.32 -2.45
C HIS A 148 2.31 7.60 -2.65
N ARG A 149 2.67 8.41 -3.65
CA ARG A 149 4.07 8.80 -3.91
C ARG A 149 4.72 9.46 -2.70
N LEU A 150 4.06 10.44 -2.09
CA LEU A 150 4.56 11.17 -0.91
C LEU A 150 4.68 10.26 0.32
N ALA A 151 3.67 9.42 0.55
CA ALA A 151 3.69 8.42 1.61
C ALA A 151 4.84 7.41 1.41
N THR A 152 5.12 6.99 0.17
CA THR A 152 6.27 6.12 -0.13
C THR A 152 7.60 6.80 0.15
N CYS A 153 7.74 8.10 -0.16
CA CYS A 153 8.95 8.86 0.20
C CYS A 153 9.17 8.84 1.73
N LEU A 154 8.12 9.11 2.51
CA LEU A 154 8.19 9.06 3.97
C LEU A 154 8.48 7.65 4.47
N TYR A 155 7.88 6.62 3.89
CA TYR A 155 8.12 5.22 4.24
C TYR A 155 9.59 4.82 4.02
N ILE A 156 10.20 5.20 2.89
CA ILE A 156 11.62 4.96 2.60
C ILE A 156 12.51 5.61 3.67
N ILE A 157 12.28 6.90 3.95
CA ILE A 157 13.03 7.65 4.97
C ILE A 157 12.87 7.02 6.35
N GLN A 158 11.66 6.52 6.65
CA GLN A 158 11.38 5.89 7.94
C GLN A 158 12.03 4.51 8.06
N SER A 159 12.16 3.78 6.95
CA SER A 159 12.72 2.42 6.88
C SER A 159 14.24 2.37 7.06
N SER A 160 14.96 3.47 6.79
CA SER A 160 16.42 3.57 6.93
C SER A 160 16.84 4.66 7.92
N PRO A 161 17.29 4.30 9.14
CA PRO A 161 17.82 5.27 10.10
C PRO A 161 19.03 6.06 9.57
N ALA A 162 19.88 5.41 8.76
CA ALA A 162 21.06 6.03 8.16
C ALA A 162 20.69 7.09 7.10
N LEU A 163 19.61 6.86 6.33
CA LEU A 163 19.11 7.85 5.39
C LEU A 163 18.53 9.05 6.12
N ARG A 164 17.76 8.79 7.19
CA ARG A 164 17.14 9.84 7.99
C ARG A 164 18.14 10.77 8.64
N THR A 165 19.27 10.27 9.14
CA THR A 165 20.33 11.11 9.74
C THR A 165 21.09 11.96 8.74
N ARG A 166 21.11 11.56 7.45
CA ARG A 166 21.76 12.33 6.37
C ARG A 166 20.84 13.37 5.74
N LEU A 167 19.53 13.14 5.74
CA LEU A 167 18.58 14.07 5.14
C LEU A 167 18.31 15.26 6.07
N PRO A 168 18.22 16.49 5.54
CA PRO A 168 17.79 17.63 6.33
C PRO A 168 16.37 17.44 6.86
N ASP A 169 16.13 17.80 8.13
CA ASP A 169 14.80 17.73 8.76
C ASP A 169 13.69 18.42 7.94
N GLN A 170 14.06 19.48 7.22
CA GLN A 170 13.14 20.24 6.37
C GLN A 170 12.50 19.37 5.27
N VAL A 171 13.22 18.37 4.75
CA VAL A 171 12.72 17.47 3.70
C VAL A 171 11.58 16.60 4.23
N SER A 172 11.75 16.03 5.42
CA SER A 172 10.68 15.20 6.03
C SER A 172 9.47 16.05 6.40
N LYS A 173 9.70 17.28 6.90
CA LYS A 173 8.63 18.23 7.22
C LYS A 173 7.86 18.67 5.97
N SER A 174 8.54 18.99 4.86
CA SER A 174 7.88 19.36 3.62
C SER A 174 7.07 18.20 3.04
N LEU A 175 7.63 16.98 3.00
CA LEU A 175 6.90 15.80 2.53
C LEU A 175 5.66 15.50 3.39
N THR A 176 5.76 15.67 4.71
CA THR A 176 4.63 15.50 5.63
C THR A 176 3.54 16.53 5.38
N GLN A 177 3.92 17.79 5.17
CA GLN A 177 2.99 18.87 4.85
C GLN A 177 2.31 18.65 3.49
N ASP A 178 3.09 18.33 2.45
CA ASP A 178 2.60 18.06 1.11
C ASP A 178 1.62 16.87 1.11
N LEU A 179 1.89 15.84 1.91
CA LEU A 179 1.00 14.69 2.05
C LEU A 179 -0.33 15.09 2.70
N TYR A 180 -0.29 15.88 3.77
CA TYR A 180 -1.49 16.41 4.41
C TYR A 180 -2.33 17.26 3.44
N GLU A 181 -1.70 18.21 2.74
CA GLU A 181 -2.37 19.07 1.76
C GLU A 181 -2.95 18.28 0.57
N THR A 182 -2.31 17.18 0.21
CA THR A 182 -2.80 16.27 -0.83
C THR A 182 -4.06 15.55 -0.37
N LEU A 183 -4.10 15.09 0.88
CA LEU A 183 -5.21 14.33 1.47
C LEU A 183 -6.40 15.22 1.88
N LEU A 184 -6.14 16.41 2.42
CA LEU A 184 -7.15 17.27 3.04
C LEU A 184 -8.40 17.53 2.19
N PRO A 185 -8.32 17.90 0.89
CA PRO A 185 -9.49 18.30 0.12
C PRO A 185 -10.22 17.12 -0.55
N LEU A 186 -9.85 15.87 -0.28
CA LEU A 186 -10.56 14.70 -0.80
C LEU A 186 -11.79 14.45 0.08
N PRO A 187 -13.02 14.70 -0.42
CA PRO A 187 -14.25 14.40 0.30
C PRO A 187 -14.49 12.89 0.29
N ASP A 188 -15.33 12.41 1.21
CA ASP A 188 -15.61 10.99 1.38
C ASP A 188 -16.48 10.40 0.24
N GLU A 189 -17.16 11.25 -0.53
CA GLU A 189 -17.84 10.85 -1.78
C GLU A 189 -16.91 10.72 -2.99
N ASP A 190 -15.63 11.13 -2.87
CA ASP A 190 -14.67 10.96 -3.96
C ASP A 190 -14.42 9.45 -4.22
N PRO A 191 -14.51 8.98 -5.47
CA PRO A 191 -14.36 7.56 -5.79
C PRO A 191 -13.00 6.96 -5.39
N ASN A 192 -11.97 7.81 -5.29
CA ASN A 192 -10.62 7.42 -4.89
C ASN A 192 -10.34 7.67 -3.39
N PHE A 193 -11.31 8.15 -2.60
CA PHE A 193 -11.14 8.37 -1.16
C PHE A 193 -10.73 7.09 -0.43
N LYS A 194 -11.34 5.94 -0.79
CA LYS A 194 -11.04 4.62 -0.22
C LYS A 194 -9.56 4.20 -0.37
N ALA A 195 -8.90 4.66 -1.42
CA ALA A 195 -7.50 4.37 -1.69
C ALA A 195 -6.54 5.13 -0.76
N THR A 196 -7.03 6.14 -0.02
CA THR A 196 -6.18 6.97 0.85
C THR A 196 -5.89 6.37 2.22
N GLY A 197 -6.35 5.15 2.51
CA GLY A 197 -6.12 4.47 3.78
C GLY A 197 -4.64 4.35 4.16
N TRP A 198 -3.82 3.79 3.27
CA TRP A 198 -2.37 3.65 3.52
C TRP A 198 -1.64 5.00 3.60
N PRO A 199 -1.83 5.96 2.67
CA PRO A 199 -1.24 7.29 2.81
C PRO A 199 -1.63 8.00 4.12
N THR A 200 -2.87 7.85 4.56
CA THR A 200 -3.34 8.43 5.83
C THR A 200 -2.65 7.76 7.03
N PHE A 201 -2.47 6.44 6.99
CA PHE A 201 -1.70 5.72 8.01
C PHE A 201 -0.25 6.21 8.08
N ILE A 202 0.44 6.34 6.93
CA ILE A 202 1.82 6.86 6.88
C ILE A 202 1.91 8.29 7.41
N TYR A 203 0.96 9.16 7.08
CA TYR A 203 0.89 10.48 7.71
C TYR A 203 0.73 10.36 9.24
N GLY A 204 -0.11 9.43 9.71
CA GLY A 204 -0.27 9.13 11.13
C GLY A 204 1.00 8.69 11.86
N THR A 205 1.94 8.02 11.19
CA THR A 205 3.25 7.67 11.80
C THR A 205 4.13 8.89 12.05
N THR A 206 3.85 10.01 11.38
CA THR A 206 4.52 11.30 11.58
C THR A 206 3.78 12.25 12.53
N ALA A 207 2.55 11.92 12.93
CA ALA A 207 1.68 12.79 13.73
C ALA A 207 2.12 12.87 15.21
N THR A 208 2.55 14.05 15.64
CA THR A 208 3.04 14.32 16.99
C THR A 208 2.05 15.08 17.87
N THR A 209 1.09 15.81 17.28
CA THR A 209 0.14 16.64 18.03
C THR A 209 -1.21 15.94 18.23
N PRO A 210 -1.96 16.25 19.30
CA PRO A 210 -3.30 15.70 19.50
C PRO A 210 -4.25 15.96 18.32
N GLU A 211 -4.15 17.13 17.69
CA GLU A 211 -5.01 17.54 16.59
C GLU A 211 -4.73 16.72 15.32
N SER A 212 -3.45 16.54 14.96
CA SER A 212 -3.07 15.72 13.81
C SER A 212 -3.43 14.25 14.01
N ARG A 213 -3.26 13.73 15.24
CA ARG A 213 -3.67 12.36 15.62
C ARG A 213 -5.19 12.17 15.53
N ALA A 214 -5.97 13.14 16.00
CA ALA A 214 -7.42 13.12 15.89
C ALA A 214 -7.87 13.13 14.42
N TRP A 215 -7.30 14.01 13.60
CA TRP A 215 -7.59 14.07 12.17
C TRP A 215 -7.33 12.73 11.46
N VAL A 216 -6.22 12.07 11.77
CA VAL A 216 -5.89 10.74 11.21
C VAL A 216 -6.92 9.70 11.62
N MET A 217 -7.30 9.68 12.89
CA MET A 217 -8.28 8.72 13.42
C MET A 217 -9.64 8.89 12.76
N ASP A 218 -10.12 10.13 12.64
CA ASP A 218 -11.40 10.41 12.02
C ASP A 218 -11.38 10.02 10.53
N ARG A 219 -10.30 10.36 9.83
CA ARG A 219 -10.14 10.02 8.41
C ARG A 219 -10.06 8.50 8.17
N LEU A 220 -9.28 7.76 8.95
CA LEU A 220 -9.20 6.30 8.81
C LEU A 220 -10.54 5.61 9.12
N LYS A 221 -11.30 6.12 10.10
CA LYS A 221 -12.66 5.62 10.38
C LYS A 221 -13.62 5.90 9.23
N MET A 222 -13.54 7.07 8.57
CA MET A 222 -14.32 7.37 7.38
C MET A 222 -13.99 6.39 6.24
N VAL A 223 -12.69 6.15 5.99
CA VAL A 223 -12.25 5.15 4.98
C VAL A 223 -12.79 3.77 5.32
N ALA A 224 -12.71 3.35 6.59
CA ALA A 224 -13.21 2.06 7.06
C ALA A 224 -14.74 1.92 6.98
N ALA A 225 -15.49 3.02 7.11
CA ALA A 225 -16.93 3.03 6.94
C ALA A 225 -17.35 2.82 5.48
N ILE A 226 -16.57 3.35 4.52
CA ILE A 226 -16.81 3.18 3.08
C ILE A 226 -16.36 1.81 2.60
N CYS A 227 -15.18 1.38 3.03
CA CYS A 227 -14.59 0.12 2.67
C CYS A 227 -14.04 -0.52 3.95
N PRO A 228 -14.78 -1.46 4.57
CA PRO A 228 -14.42 -2.05 5.86
C PRO A 228 -13.31 -3.07 5.67
N TRP A 229 -12.17 -2.62 5.18
CA TRP A 229 -10.99 -3.45 5.05
C TRP A 229 -10.40 -3.68 6.44
N GLY A 230 -10.23 -4.95 6.83
CA GLY A 230 -9.73 -5.36 8.15
C GLY A 230 -8.42 -4.66 8.55
N PHE A 231 -7.56 -4.36 7.58
CA PHE A 231 -6.29 -3.69 7.80
C PHE A 231 -6.46 -2.27 8.35
N LEU A 232 -7.57 -1.58 8.06
CA LEU A 232 -7.80 -0.21 8.54
C LEU A 232 -8.01 -0.18 10.06
N TYR A 233 -8.67 -1.20 10.61
CA TYR A 233 -8.81 -1.37 12.06
C TYR A 233 -7.46 -1.70 12.69
N SER A 234 -6.71 -2.61 12.08
CA SER A 234 -5.33 -2.90 12.51
C SER A 234 -4.42 -1.66 12.45
N ALA A 235 -4.60 -0.80 11.45
CA ALA A 235 -3.89 0.46 11.28
C ALA A 235 -4.20 1.46 12.39
N ILE A 236 -5.49 1.59 12.73
CA ILE A 236 -5.96 2.43 13.83
C ILE A 236 -5.33 1.97 15.16
N ASP A 237 -5.41 0.67 15.47
CA ASP A 237 -4.85 0.12 16.71
C ASP A 237 -3.33 0.29 16.77
N THR A 238 -2.64 0.04 15.65
CA THR A 238 -1.20 0.25 15.52
C THR A 238 -0.80 1.68 15.83
N LEU A 239 -1.46 2.67 15.24
CA LEU A 239 -1.14 4.09 15.46
C LEU A 239 -1.33 4.47 16.93
N GLN A 240 -2.40 3.99 17.57
CA GLN A 240 -2.62 4.24 19.00
C GLN A 240 -1.51 3.64 19.87
N ILE A 241 -1.01 2.44 19.54
CA ILE A 241 0.13 1.82 20.22
C ILE A 241 1.40 2.65 20.01
N LEU A 242 1.66 3.10 18.78
CA LEU A 242 2.83 3.93 18.46
C LEU A 242 2.81 5.25 19.25
N TRP A 243 1.66 5.92 19.29
CA TRP A 243 1.50 7.20 19.98
C TRP A 243 1.54 7.09 21.52
N LYS A 244 1.08 5.98 22.11
CA LYS A 244 1.21 5.74 23.56
C LYS A 244 2.66 5.52 23.99
N ASN A 245 3.48 4.98 23.10
CA ASN A 245 4.89 4.69 23.32
C ASN A 245 5.81 5.85 22.89
N ASP A 246 5.24 6.99 22.49
CA ASP A 246 5.95 8.19 22.10
C ASP A 246 6.42 8.92 23.37
N LYS A 247 7.56 8.51 23.92
CA LYS A 247 8.22 9.23 25.03
C LYS A 247 9.00 10.41 24.46
N GLU A 248 8.77 11.60 25.00
CA GLU A 248 9.48 12.82 24.64
C GLU A 248 11.01 12.57 24.62
N GLY A 249 11.63 12.68 23.44
CA GLY A 249 13.08 12.59 23.25
C GLY A 249 13.60 11.35 22.51
N GLU A 250 12.80 10.29 22.33
CA GLU A 250 13.16 9.16 21.44
C GLU A 250 12.62 9.43 20.03
N GLY A 251 13.33 10.29 19.29
CA GLY A 251 12.91 10.72 17.95
C GLY A 251 12.43 9.57 17.07
N CYS A 252 11.15 9.64 16.66
CA CYS A 252 10.49 8.81 15.64
C CYS A 252 11.09 7.39 15.54
N MET A 253 11.07 6.63 16.64
CA MET A 253 11.54 5.24 16.66
C MET A 253 11.01 4.47 15.44
N ASN A 254 11.86 3.61 14.84
CA ASN A 254 11.58 2.84 13.63
C ASN A 254 10.31 1.98 13.81
N TRP A 255 9.13 2.56 13.55
CA TRP A 255 7.84 1.92 13.76
C TRP A 255 7.70 0.68 12.89
N VAL A 256 8.38 0.64 11.74
CA VAL A 256 8.48 -0.54 10.87
C VAL A 256 9.12 -1.70 11.63
N GLN A 257 10.12 -1.42 12.47
CA GLN A 257 10.76 -2.39 13.34
C GLN A 257 9.88 -2.76 14.54
N LYS A 258 9.23 -1.77 15.19
CA LYS A 258 8.26 -2.04 16.27
C LYS A 258 7.09 -2.92 15.79
N LEU A 259 6.59 -2.72 14.58
CA LEU A 259 5.53 -3.55 14.00
C LEU A 259 5.97 -5.01 13.81
N LYS A 260 7.21 -5.20 13.32
CA LYS A 260 7.81 -6.53 13.18
C LYS A 260 8.02 -7.19 14.55
N ASP A 261 8.43 -6.43 15.56
CA ASP A 261 8.64 -6.94 16.93
C ASP A 261 7.32 -7.25 17.66
N LEU A 262 6.24 -6.55 17.31
CA LEU A 262 4.88 -6.80 17.84
C LEU A 262 4.20 -8.01 17.16
N ASN A 263 4.85 -8.69 16.21
CA ASN A 263 4.30 -9.79 15.43
C ASN A 263 2.96 -9.44 14.74
N VAL A 264 2.79 -8.15 14.40
CA VAL A 264 1.64 -7.66 13.65
C VAL A 264 1.99 -7.78 12.17
N ASP A 265 1.47 -8.82 11.54
CA ASP A 265 1.55 -9.01 10.09
C ASP A 265 0.67 -7.98 9.38
N PHE A 266 1.25 -6.82 9.15
CA PHE A 266 0.58 -5.70 8.52
C PHE A 266 0.60 -5.89 7.00
N LEU A 267 -0.57 -6.03 6.38
CA LEU A 267 -0.73 -6.36 4.95
C LEU A 267 -0.21 -5.25 3.99
N MET A 268 0.34 -4.16 4.52
CA MET A 268 0.83 -3.02 3.74
C MET A 268 2.34 -2.72 3.90
N VAL A 269 3.11 -3.69 4.41
CA VAL A 269 4.58 -3.65 4.49
C VAL A 269 5.17 -4.96 3.98
#